data_AF-A0A8I0J3Y2-F1
#
_entry.id   AF-A0A8I0J3Y2-F1
#
_cell.length_a   1.000
_cell.length_b   1.000
_cell.length_c   1.000
_cell.angle_alpha   90.00
_cell.angle_beta   90.00
_cell.angle_gamma   90.00
#
_symmetry.space_group_name_H-M   'P 1'
#
loop_
_entity.id
_entity.type
_entity.pdbx_description
1 polymer ?
#
loop_
_entity_poly.entity_id
_entity_poly.type
_entity_poly.pdbx_seq_one_letter_code
_entity_poly.pdbx_strand_id
1 'polypeptide(L)' 'MHGYSDDIVPALSETEIGVLRRVFDAACAECGISRQGQQIQRLAQFLMTEFRLYPLDEEALLTAARAFYCKQKRKPGSSE' A
#
# COMPACT_ATOMS: atom_id res chain seq x y z
N MET A 1 18.93 -28.22 13.05
CA MET A 1 18.42 -27.80 11.74
C MET A 1 17.06 -28.43 11.53
N HIS A 2 16.00 -27.65 11.72
CA HIS A 2 14.75 -27.79 10.97
C HIS A 2 14.22 -26.36 10.87
N GLY A 3 14.18 -25.89 9.62
CA GLY A 3 13.92 -24.51 9.26
C GLY A 3 12.56 -24.06 9.72
N TYR A 4 12.50 -22.81 10.13
CA TYR A 4 11.26 -22.05 10.19
C TYR A 4 10.50 -22.27 8.88
N SER A 5 9.30 -22.83 8.97
CA SER A 5 8.33 -22.76 7.89
C SER A 5 8.09 -21.28 7.57
N ASP A 6 8.67 -20.84 6.47
CA ASP A 6 8.38 -19.57 5.80
C ASP A 6 7.03 -19.62 5.05
N ASP A 7 6.24 -20.67 5.28
CA ASP A 7 4.85 -20.73 4.85
C ASP A 7 4.02 -19.78 5.72
N ILE A 8 3.77 -18.55 5.25
CA ILE A 8 2.49 -17.80 5.32
C ILE A 8 2.58 -16.42 4.60
N VAL A 9 3.73 -16.03 4.05
CA VAL A 9 3.82 -14.92 3.09
C VAL A 9 4.76 -15.34 1.97
N PRO A 10 4.37 -15.38 0.69
CA PRO A 10 5.36 -15.55 -0.37
C PRO A 10 6.41 -14.46 -0.17
N ALA A 11 7.66 -14.86 0.08
CA ALA A 11 8.76 -13.94 0.29
C ALA A 11 8.85 -13.05 -0.95
N LEU A 12 8.50 -11.76 -0.77
CA LEU A 12 8.58 -10.79 -1.85
C LEU A 12 10.05 -10.66 -2.27
N SER A 13 10.30 -10.76 -3.57
CA SER A 13 11.60 -10.50 -4.18
C SER A 13 12.00 -9.04 -3.94
N GLU A 14 13.31 -8.76 -3.96
CA GLU A 14 13.81 -7.39 -3.79
C GLU A 14 13.19 -6.40 -4.78
N THR A 15 12.94 -6.85 -6.01
CA THR A 15 12.23 -6.08 -7.04
C THR A 15 10.81 -5.72 -6.63
N GLU A 16 10.07 -6.67 -6.07
CA GLU A 16 8.67 -6.50 -5.65
C GLU A 16 8.59 -5.57 -4.43
N ILE A 17 9.52 -5.72 -3.48
CA ILE A 17 9.68 -4.79 -2.36
C ILE A 17 10.02 -3.37 -2.87
N GLY A 18 10.86 -3.27 -3.91
CA GLY A 18 11.20 -2.01 -4.56
C GLY A 18 9.97 -1.31 -5.15
N VAL A 19 9.14 -2.05 -5.89
CA VAL A 19 7.87 -1.56 -6.46
C VAL A 19 6.93 -1.09 -5.35
N LEU A 20 6.68 -1.92 -4.35
CA LEU A 20 5.81 -1.58 -3.22
C LEU A 20 6.27 -0.32 -2.48
N ARG A 21 7.58 -0.19 -2.25
CA ARG A 21 8.16 1.02 -1.61
C ARG A 21 7.97 2.27 -2.47
N ARG A 22 8.18 2.20 -3.78
CA ARG A 22 7.99 3.33 -4.69
C ARG A 22 6.53 3.79 -4.72
N VAL A 23 5.60 2.84 -4.88
CA VAL A 23 4.16 3.13 -4.86
C VAL A 23 3.75 3.74 -3.53
N PHE A 24 4.23 3.18 -2.43
CA PHE A 24 3.92 3.66 -1.10
C PHE A 24 4.42 5.09 -0.87
N ASP A 25 5.67 5.40 -1.24
CA ASP A 25 6.24 6.74 -1.04
C ASP A 25 5.52 7.77 -1.92
N ALA A 26 5.24 7.43 -3.18
CA ALA A 26 4.45 8.27 -4.09
C ALA A 26 3.04 8.55 -3.55
N ALA A 27 2.33 7.51 -3.07
CA ALA A 27 1.01 7.68 -2.47
C ALA A 27 1.04 8.55 -1.20
N CYS A 28 2.07 8.39 -0.36
CA CYS A 28 2.28 9.23 0.82
C CYS A 28 2.53 10.69 0.44
N ALA A 29 3.40 10.95 -0.53
CA ALA A 29 3.73 12.28 -1.01
C ALA A 29 2.50 12.99 -1.60
N GLU A 30 1.72 12.30 -2.44
CA GLU A 30 0.58 12.89 -3.13
C GLU A 30 -0.64 13.10 -2.24
N CYS A 31 -0.98 12.11 -1.40
CA CYS A 31 -2.12 12.24 -0.49
C CYS A 31 -1.75 13.02 0.79
N GLY A 32 -0.48 13.39 0.98
CA GLY A 32 0.02 14.12 2.16
C GLY A 32 -0.22 13.34 3.45
N ILE A 33 0.03 12.02 3.40
CA ILE A 33 -0.22 11.11 4.52
C ILE A 33 0.92 11.29 5.54
N SER A 34 0.56 11.59 6.79
CA SER A 34 1.56 11.53 7.87
C SER A 34 2.04 10.10 8.02
N ARG A 35 3.37 9.89 8.05
CA ARG A 35 4.01 8.57 8.24
C ARG A 35 3.77 7.97 9.64
N GLN A 36 2.73 8.38 10.34
CA GLN A 36 2.42 7.97 11.70
C GLN A 36 0.93 7.59 11.83
N GLY A 37 0.65 6.56 12.63
CA GLY A 37 -0.70 6.11 12.94
C GLY A 37 -1.21 4.96 12.07
N GLN A 38 -2.43 4.48 12.38
CA GLN A 38 -3.02 3.29 11.75
C GLN A 38 -3.18 3.39 10.22
N GLN A 39 -3.22 4.61 9.68
CA GLN A 39 -3.33 4.83 8.24
C GLN A 39 -2.13 4.23 7.49
N ILE A 40 -0.92 4.38 8.02
CA ILE A 40 0.27 3.85 7.36
C ILE A 40 0.25 2.32 7.25
N GLN A 41 -0.22 1.65 8.31
CA GLN A 41 -0.35 0.20 8.37
C GLN A 41 -1.43 -0.31 7.43
N ARG A 42 -2.59 0.36 7.36
CA ARG A 42 -3.66 0.02 6.41
C ARG A 42 -3.22 0.19 4.95
N LEU A 43 -2.38 1.19 4.65
CA LEU A 43 -1.84 1.39 3.30
C LEU A 43 -0.91 0.25 2.92
N ALA A 44 0.02 -0.12 3.81
CA ALA A 44 0.95 -1.22 3.57
C ALA A 44 0.20 -2.55 3.38
N GLN A 45 -0.80 -2.83 4.23
CA GLN A 45 -1.59 -4.05 4.13
C GLN A 45 -2.45 -4.10 2.86
N PHE A 46 -3.05 -2.97 2.46
CA PHE A 46 -3.78 -2.86 1.20
C PHE A 46 -2.87 -3.13 0.00
N LEU A 47 -1.72 -2.46 -0.07
CA LEU A 47 -0.75 -2.66 -1.15
C LEU A 47 -0.24 -4.10 -1.22
N MET A 48 0.07 -4.73 -0.10
CA MET A 48 0.47 -6.15 -0.09
C MET A 48 -0.66 -7.08 -0.56
N THR A 49 -1.91 -6.75 -0.26
CA THR A 49 -3.07 -7.56 -0.69
C THR A 49 -3.31 -7.41 -2.19
N GLU A 50 -3.34 -6.18 -2.69
CA GLU A 50 -3.48 -5.88 -4.12
C GLU A 50 -2.34 -6.48 -4.94
N PHE A 51 -1.11 -6.39 -4.43
CA PHE A 51 0.07 -6.94 -5.09
C PHE A 51 0.00 -8.47 -5.20
N ARG A 52 -0.54 -9.16 -4.18
CA ARG A 52 -0.76 -10.62 -4.24
C ARG A 52 -1.82 -11.02 -5.27
N LEU A 53 -2.77 -10.13 -5.56
CA LEU A 53 -3.80 -10.37 -6.56
C LEU A 53 -3.29 -10.05 -7.98
N TYR A 54 -2.52 -8.97 -8.13
CA TYR A 54 -2.01 -8.46 -9.40
C TYR A 54 -0.58 -7.87 -9.25
N PRO A 55 0.48 -8.71 -9.32
CA PRO A 55 1.84 -8.32 -8.94
C PRO A 55 2.60 -7.42 -9.94
N LEU A 56 2.04 -7.12 -11.12
CA LEU A 56 2.83 -6.58 -12.25
C LEU A 56 2.52 -5.14 -12.67
N ASP A 57 1.53 -4.48 -12.09
CA ASP A 57 1.11 -3.15 -12.51
C ASP A 57 1.35 -2.09 -11.43
N GLU A 58 2.57 -1.52 -11.40
CA GLU A 58 2.96 -0.42 -10.49
C GLU A 58 1.99 0.76 -10.59
N GLU A 59 1.54 1.09 -11.81
CA GLU A 59 0.59 2.18 -12.06
C GLU A 59 -0.83 1.85 -11.53
N ALA A 60 -1.26 0.59 -11.64
CA ALA A 60 -2.55 0.16 -11.10
C ALA A 60 -2.54 0.18 -9.57
N LEU A 61 -1.46 -0.30 -8.95
CA LEU A 61 -1.24 -0.24 -7.50
C LEU A 61 -1.23 1.19 -6.98
N LEU A 62 -0.56 2.10 -7.68
CA LEU A 62 -0.56 3.53 -7.34
C LEU A 62 -1.94 4.14 -7.48
N THR A 63 -2.66 3.84 -8.56
CA THR A 63 -4.03 4.31 -8.78
C THR A 63 -4.99 3.80 -7.71
N ALA A 64 -4.87 2.52 -7.32
CA ALA A 64 -5.65 1.92 -6.25
C ALA A 64 -5.34 2.56 -4.88
N ALA A 65 -4.05 2.75 -4.56
CA ALA A 65 -3.63 3.42 -3.33
C ALA A 65 -4.13 4.87 -3.24
N ARG A 66 -4.04 5.63 -4.34
CA ARG A 66 -4.61 6.98 -4.46
C ARG A 66 -6.13 6.94 -4.24
N ALA A 67 -6.84 6.02 -4.87
CA ALA A 67 -8.28 5.90 -4.71
C ALA A 67 -8.68 5.56 -3.27
N PHE A 68 -7.90 4.73 -2.58
CA PHE A 68 -8.15 4.31 -1.20
C PHE A 68 -7.89 5.45 -0.18
N TYR A 69 -6.86 6.28 -0.38
CA TYR A 69 -6.49 7.34 0.56
C TYR A 69 -6.92 8.76 0.16
N CYS A 70 -6.69 9.17 -1.08
CA CYS A 70 -7.02 10.53 -1.51
C CYS A 70 -8.55 10.74 -1.59
N LYS A 71 -9.37 9.69 -1.79
CA LYS A 71 -10.84 9.83 -1.66
C LYS A 71 -11.29 10.13 -0.23
N GLN A 72 -10.54 9.74 0.81
CA GLN A 72 -10.90 10.08 2.20
C GLN A 72 -10.75 11.58 2.50
N LYS A 73 -9.97 12.33 1.71
CA LYS A 73 -9.91 13.81 1.79
C LYS A 73 -11.11 14.51 1.15
N ARG A 74 -11.99 13.77 0.44
CA ARG A 74 -13.30 14.26 0.00
C ARG A 74 -14.40 13.72 0.91
N LYS A 75 -14.44 14.16 2.17
CA LYS A 75 -15.74 14.44 2.77
C LYS A 75 -16.18 15.79 2.20
N PRO A 76 -17.20 15.87 1.32
CA PRO A 76 -17.95 17.12 1.23
C PRO A 76 -18.55 17.36 2.62
N GLY A 77 -18.57 18.63 3.03
CA GLY A 77 -18.80 19.06 4.40
C GLY A 77 -19.87 18.29 5.16
N SER A 78 -19.56 17.98 6.42
CA SER A 78 -20.52 18.25 7.46
C SER A 78 -20.79 19.76 7.43
N SER A 79 -21.76 20.18 6.61
CA SER A 79 -22.47 21.43 6.87
C SER A 79 -23.55 21.08 7.86
N GLU A 80 -23.39 21.69 9.04
CA GLU A 80 -24.31 21.77 10.16
C GLU A 80 -25.62 22.49 9.76
#